data_AF-A0A9X7JTI6-F1
#
_entry.id   AF-A0A9X7JTI6-F1
#
_cell.length_a   1.000
_cell.length_b   1.000
_cell.length_c   1.000
_cell.angle_alpha   90.00
_cell.angle_beta   90.00
_cell.angle_gamma   90.00
#
_symmetry.space_group_name_H-M   'P 1'
#
loop_
_entity.id
_entity.type
_entity.pdbx_description
1 polymer ?
#
loop_
_entity_poly.entity_id
_entity_poly.type
_entity_poly.pdbx_seq_one_letter_code
_entity_poly.pdbx_strand_id
1 'polypeptide(L)'
;MPHPDPTTAPDGTAVQDDAPRSWEDPTAARAEIERLTAELAGHVARVAELEPAAAQLHQLQEAGKTEAQRLTERAEAAERLAEQTRAELIRAQVAHSKGLTARQAARLVGTTQEELEADADELLADLTPTPAGHRLMPPDPSQGSSGQHTAADPAALFAGLLHNSLHR
;
A
#
# COMPACT_ATOMS: atom_id res chain seq x y z
N MET A 1 -43.37 31.70 69.30
CA MET A 1 -44.25 32.80 68.83
C MET A 1 -43.48 33.51 67.73
N PRO A 2 -44.03 33.81 66.54
CA PRO A 2 -45.27 33.39 65.90
C PRO A 2 -45.02 32.89 64.45
N HIS A 3 -46.10 32.45 63.83
CA HIS A 3 -46.21 31.94 62.46
C HIS A 3 -45.80 32.95 61.36
N PRO A 4 -45.54 32.45 60.13
CA PRO A 4 -45.45 33.25 58.92
C PRO A 4 -46.82 33.84 58.57
N ASP A 5 -46.84 35.10 58.11
CA ASP A 5 -47.97 35.62 57.33
C ASP A 5 -47.58 35.81 55.85
N PRO A 6 -48.47 35.41 54.91
CA PRO A 6 -48.22 35.34 53.48
C PRO A 6 -48.78 36.57 52.75
N THR A 7 -48.07 37.11 51.76
CA THR A 7 -48.52 38.09 50.74
C THR A 7 -47.23 38.62 50.10
N THR A 8 -46.91 38.42 48.83
CA THR A 8 -47.69 38.74 47.62
C THR A 8 -47.17 37.87 46.48
N ALA A 9 -48.06 37.15 45.81
CA ALA A 9 -47.77 36.57 44.50
C ALA A 9 -47.40 37.71 43.54
N PRO A 10 -46.34 37.60 42.70
CA PRO A 10 -46.20 38.52 41.60
C PRO A 10 -47.37 38.25 40.65
N ASP A 11 -48.26 39.23 40.59
CA ASP A 11 -49.36 39.36 39.67
C ASP A 11 -48.91 38.86 38.29
N GLY A 12 -49.56 37.79 37.83
CA GLY A 12 -49.46 37.38 36.44
C GLY A 12 -50.14 38.47 35.62
N THR A 13 -49.36 39.39 35.09
CA THR A 13 -49.82 40.29 34.03
C THR A 13 -50.07 39.41 32.80
N ALA A 14 -51.25 38.79 32.77
CA ALA A 14 -51.87 38.36 31.54
C ALA A 14 -52.10 39.64 30.74
N VAL A 15 -51.16 39.96 29.87
CA VAL A 15 -51.42 40.87 28.76
C VAL A 15 -52.57 40.22 27.99
N GLN A 16 -53.77 40.72 28.23
CA GLN A 16 -54.91 40.46 27.37
C GLN A 16 -54.56 41.06 26.02
N ASP A 17 -54.11 40.18 25.13
CA ASP A 17 -53.95 40.46 23.71
C ASP A 17 -55.37 40.47 23.12
N ASP A 18 -56.11 41.55 23.38
CA ASP A 18 -57.49 41.77 22.94
C ASP A 18 -57.58 42.21 21.46
N ALA A 19 -56.46 42.09 20.72
CA ALA A 19 -56.47 42.18 19.27
C ALA A 19 -56.98 40.85 18.70
N PRO A 20 -58.05 40.85 17.86
CA PRO A 20 -58.53 39.62 17.24
C PRO A 20 -57.39 38.98 16.46
N ARG A 21 -57.17 37.68 16.68
CA ARG A 21 -56.12 36.98 15.94
C ARG A 21 -56.48 37.00 14.46
N SER A 22 -55.50 37.15 13.57
CA SER A 22 -55.74 37.29 12.14
C SER A 22 -56.53 36.13 11.51
N TRP A 23 -56.61 34.97 12.18
CA TRP A 23 -57.40 33.82 11.74
C TRP A 23 -58.88 33.81 12.21
N GLU A 24 -59.26 34.68 13.15
CA GLU A 24 -60.63 34.78 13.69
C GLU A 24 -61.54 35.63 12.78
N ASP A 25 -60.96 36.57 12.02
CA ASP A 25 -61.63 37.31 10.94
C ASP A 25 -61.33 36.64 9.58
N PRO A 26 -62.36 36.13 8.85
CA PRO A 26 -62.18 35.51 7.55
C PRO A 26 -61.47 36.37 6.49
N THR A 27 -61.54 37.71 6.60
CA THR A 27 -60.88 38.61 5.64
C THR A 27 -59.41 38.84 5.98
N ALA A 28 -59.09 39.10 7.25
CA ALA A 28 -57.71 39.14 7.74
C ALA A 28 -56.97 37.81 7.53
N ALA A 29 -57.66 36.68 7.70
CA ALA A 29 -57.09 35.34 7.53
C ALA A 29 -56.66 35.10 6.07
N ARG A 30 -57.48 35.55 5.11
CA ARG A 30 -57.18 35.44 3.67
C ARG A 30 -55.99 36.31 3.28
N ALA A 31 -55.90 37.53 3.79
CA ALA A 31 -54.77 38.43 3.54
C ALA A 31 -53.45 37.85 4.08
N GLU A 32 -53.48 37.23 5.27
CA GLU A 32 -52.30 36.59 5.86
C GLU A 32 -51.88 35.33 5.10
N ILE A 33 -52.84 34.51 4.63
CA ILE A 33 -52.56 33.38 3.75
C ILE A 33 -51.91 33.86 2.45
N GLU A 34 -52.43 34.91 1.83
CA GLU A 34 -51.87 35.47 0.60
C GLU A 34 -50.43 35.97 0.83
N ARG A 35 -50.17 36.70 1.91
CA ARG A 35 -48.81 37.13 2.30
C ARG A 35 -47.86 35.94 2.45
N LEU A 36 -48.25 34.92 3.22
CA LEU A 36 -47.42 33.74 3.47
C LEU A 36 -47.19 32.93 2.18
N THR A 37 -48.19 32.83 1.30
CA THR A 37 -48.02 32.16 0.00
C THR A 37 -47.06 32.92 -0.91
N ALA A 38 -47.11 34.25 -0.93
CA ALA A 38 -46.17 35.08 -1.68
C ALA A 38 -44.74 34.96 -1.14
N GLU A 39 -44.58 34.94 0.19
CA GLU A 39 -43.29 34.71 0.83
C GLU A 39 -42.75 33.31 0.52
N LEU A 40 -43.58 32.27 0.65
CA LEU A 40 -43.22 30.90 0.32
C LEU A 40 -42.81 30.78 -1.15
N ALA A 41 -43.55 31.40 -2.07
CA ALA A 41 -43.21 31.42 -3.49
C ALA A 41 -41.83 32.07 -3.72
N GLY A 42 -41.52 33.17 -3.03
CA GLY A 42 -40.21 33.82 -3.09
C GLY A 42 -39.08 32.97 -2.46
N HIS A 43 -39.38 32.17 -1.44
CA HIS A 43 -38.43 31.20 -0.87
C HIS A 43 -38.20 30.01 -1.81
N VAL A 44 -39.26 29.45 -2.40
CA VAL A 44 -39.18 28.35 -3.37
C VAL A 44 -38.38 28.77 -4.59
N ALA A 45 -38.61 29.98 -5.13
CA ALA A 45 -37.83 30.51 -6.24
C ALA A 45 -36.34 30.61 -5.89
N ARG A 46 -36.00 31.16 -4.71
CA ARG A 46 -34.61 31.27 -4.25
C ARG A 46 -33.95 29.90 -4.06
N VAL A 47 -34.67 28.91 -3.56
CA VAL A 47 -34.16 27.54 -3.41
C VAL A 47 -33.92 26.91 -4.79
N ALA A 48 -34.87 27.04 -5.72
CA ALA A 48 -34.74 26.51 -7.07
C ALA A 48 -33.51 27.08 -7.81
N GLU A 49 -33.19 28.36 -7.61
CA GLU A 49 -31.98 28.99 -8.17
C GLU A 49 -30.67 28.47 -7.52
N LEU A 50 -30.72 28.05 -6.24
CA LEU A 50 -29.55 27.57 -5.50
C LEU A 50 -29.29 26.06 -5.65
N GLU A 51 -30.32 25.27 -5.95
CA GLU A 51 -30.23 23.83 -6.20
C GLU A 51 -29.14 23.43 -7.22
N PRO A 52 -29.02 24.06 -8.41
CA PRO A 52 -27.98 23.67 -9.36
C PRO A 52 -26.57 23.93 -8.84
N ALA A 53 -26.36 25.03 -8.09
CA ALA A 53 -25.08 25.33 -7.48
C ALA A 53 -24.73 24.32 -6.38
N ALA A 54 -25.70 23.93 -5.55
CA ALA A 54 -25.52 22.89 -4.53
C ALA A 54 -25.19 21.52 -5.16
N ALA A 55 -25.88 21.17 -6.26
CA ALA A 55 -25.61 19.93 -7.00
C ALA A 55 -24.20 19.92 -7.61
N GLN A 56 -23.75 21.04 -8.19
CA GLN A 56 -22.39 21.17 -8.72
C GLN A 56 -21.32 21.07 -7.62
N LEU A 57 -21.54 21.71 -6.47
CA LEU A 57 -20.64 21.60 -5.32
C LEU A 57 -20.54 20.16 -4.84
N HIS A 58 -21.67 19.44 -4.76
CA HIS A 58 -21.68 18.04 -4.39
C HIS A 58 -20.89 17.18 -5.39
N GLN A 59 -21.10 17.39 -6.70
CA GLN A 59 -20.35 16.67 -7.75
C GLN A 59 -18.84 16.93 -7.67
N LEU A 60 -18.42 18.18 -7.46
CA LEU A 60 -17.00 18.52 -7.32
C LEU A 60 -16.39 17.91 -6.05
N GLN A 61 -17.13 17.87 -4.95
CA GLN A 61 -16.67 17.22 -3.72
C GLN A 61 -16.50 15.71 -3.91
N GLU A 62 -17.45 15.03 -4.54
CA GLU A 62 -17.35 13.59 -4.82
C GLU A 62 -16.23 13.28 -5.82
N ALA A 63 -16.08 14.10 -6.87
CA ALA A 63 -14.96 13.99 -7.80
C ALA A 63 -13.62 14.19 -7.09
N GLY A 64 -13.50 15.24 -6.25
CA GLY A 64 -12.29 15.52 -5.47
C GLY A 64 -11.95 14.41 -4.47
N LYS A 65 -12.95 13.84 -3.79
CA LYS A 65 -12.75 12.66 -2.92
C LYS A 65 -12.24 11.46 -3.72
N THR A 66 -12.80 11.21 -4.90
CA THR A 66 -12.39 10.11 -5.78
C THR A 66 -10.97 10.30 -6.30
N GLU A 67 -10.61 11.53 -6.69
CA GLU A 67 -9.25 11.86 -7.12
C GLU A 67 -8.24 11.74 -5.96
N ALA A 68 -8.59 12.23 -4.78
CA ALA A 68 -7.76 12.09 -3.59
C ALA A 68 -7.50 10.62 -3.25
N GLN A 69 -8.54 9.77 -3.28
CA GLN A 69 -8.38 8.32 -3.08
C GLN A 69 -7.42 7.69 -4.09
N ARG A 70 -7.58 7.99 -5.39
CA ARG A 70 -6.69 7.50 -6.45
C ARG A 70 -5.24 7.98 -6.27
N LEU A 71 -5.05 9.23 -5.85
CA LEU A 71 -3.72 9.77 -5.58
C LEU A 71 -3.07 9.10 -4.37
N THR A 72 -3.82 8.85 -3.30
CA THR A 72 -3.34 8.11 -2.13
C THR A 72 -2.96 6.68 -2.49
N GLU A 73 -3.81 5.94 -3.20
CA GLU A 73 -3.50 4.57 -3.63
C GLU A 73 -2.24 4.52 -4.50
N ARG A 74 -2.07 5.50 -5.39
CA ARG A 74 -0.87 5.61 -6.23
C ARG A 74 0.37 5.95 -5.41
N ALA A 75 0.26 6.84 -4.42
CA ALA A 75 1.34 7.21 -3.52
C ALA A 75 1.78 5.99 -2.69
N GLU A 76 0.84 5.29 -2.05
CA GLU A 76 1.12 4.06 -1.29
C GLU A 76 1.75 2.97 -2.17
N ALA A 77 1.27 2.79 -3.41
CA ALA A 77 1.88 1.85 -4.34
C ALA A 77 3.33 2.24 -4.70
N ALA A 78 3.58 3.52 -4.93
CA ALA A 78 4.93 4.01 -5.23
C ALA A 78 5.87 3.89 -4.02
N GLU A 79 5.38 4.17 -2.81
CA GLU A 79 6.12 4.02 -1.56
C GLU A 79 6.51 2.57 -1.32
N ARG A 80 5.56 1.63 -1.45
CA ARG A 80 5.84 0.18 -1.33
C ARG A 80 6.90 -0.28 -2.33
N LEU A 81 6.82 0.16 -3.58
CA LEU A 81 7.82 -0.18 -4.60
C LEU A 81 9.19 0.43 -4.29
N ALA A 82 9.22 1.67 -3.78
CA ALA A 82 10.46 2.32 -3.39
C ALA A 82 11.11 1.61 -2.20
N GLU A 83 10.34 1.21 -1.18
CA GLU A 83 10.83 0.44 -0.04
C GLU A 83 11.37 -0.93 -0.45
N GLN A 84 10.63 -1.66 -1.29
CA GLN A 84 11.09 -2.95 -1.83
C GLN A 84 12.41 -2.81 -2.61
N THR A 85 12.48 -1.81 -3.49
CA THR A 85 13.68 -1.55 -4.29
C THR A 85 14.86 -1.14 -3.42
N ARG A 86 14.63 -0.33 -2.38
CA ARG A 86 15.68 0.04 -1.40
C ARG A 86 16.19 -1.19 -0.64
N ALA A 87 15.28 -2.04 -0.15
CA ALA A 87 15.65 -3.26 0.55
C ALA A 87 16.46 -4.22 -0.35
N GLU A 88 16.04 -4.38 -1.61
CA GLU A 88 16.78 -5.17 -2.60
C GLU A 88 18.15 -4.58 -2.92
N LEU A 89 18.26 -3.25 -3.05
CA LEU A 89 19.52 -2.58 -3.29
C LEU A 89 20.51 -2.80 -2.14
N ILE A 90 20.06 -2.63 -0.89
CA ILE A 90 20.92 -2.84 0.29
C ILE A 90 21.36 -4.31 0.35
N ARG A 91 20.46 -5.27 0.15
CA ARG A 91 20.83 -6.69 0.07
C ARG A 91 21.85 -6.98 -1.03
N ALA A 92 21.70 -6.38 -2.21
CA ALA A 92 22.64 -6.53 -3.31
C ALA A 92 24.01 -5.93 -2.99
N GLN A 93 24.05 -4.77 -2.32
CA GLN A 93 25.29 -4.13 -1.87
C GLN A 93 26.02 -4.98 -0.83
N VAL A 94 25.30 -5.49 0.18
CA VAL A 94 25.87 -6.38 1.19
C VAL A 94 26.37 -7.67 0.54
N ALA A 95 25.57 -8.28 -0.33
CA ALA A 95 25.97 -9.50 -1.03
C ALA A 95 27.23 -9.32 -1.88
N HIS A 96 27.32 -8.20 -2.62
CA HIS A 96 28.51 -7.88 -3.39
C HIS A 96 29.74 -7.71 -2.48
N SER A 97 29.58 -7.01 -1.35
CA SER A 97 30.65 -6.75 -0.39
C SER A 97 31.15 -8.01 0.32
N LYS A 98 30.24 -8.94 0.63
CA LYS A 98 30.53 -10.20 1.33
C LYS A 98 30.86 -11.37 0.37
N GLY A 99 30.75 -11.17 -0.95
CA GLY A 99 30.99 -12.20 -1.95
C GLY A 99 29.89 -13.27 -2.04
N LEU A 100 28.66 -12.95 -1.63
CA LEU A 100 27.51 -13.84 -1.72
C LEU A 100 26.92 -13.86 -3.12
N THR A 101 26.48 -15.04 -3.57
CA THR A 101 25.68 -15.17 -4.80
C THR A 101 24.29 -14.56 -4.62
N ALA A 102 23.64 -14.16 -5.71
CA ALA A 102 22.27 -13.61 -5.66
C ALA A 102 21.28 -14.54 -4.94
N ARG A 103 21.44 -15.86 -5.08
CA ARG A 103 20.61 -16.86 -4.40
C ARG A 103 20.84 -16.90 -2.88
N GLN A 104 22.06 -16.66 -2.42
CA GLN A 104 22.37 -16.56 -0.99
C GLN A 104 21.88 -15.23 -0.42
N ALA A 105 22.09 -14.13 -1.15
CA ALA A 105 21.60 -12.80 -0.81
C ALA A 105 20.07 -12.75 -0.61
N ALA A 106 19.32 -13.51 -1.41
CA ALA A 106 17.87 -13.63 -1.29
C ALA A 106 17.41 -14.29 0.02
N ARG A 107 18.30 -14.97 0.75
CA ARG A 107 18.01 -15.57 2.06
C ARG A 107 18.35 -14.65 3.24
N LEU A 108 18.99 -13.51 2.97
CA LEU A 108 19.37 -12.57 4.04
C LEU A 108 18.14 -11.95 4.67
N VAL A 109 18.14 -11.88 6.00
CA VAL A 109 17.06 -11.34 6.81
C VAL A 109 17.53 -10.06 7.50
N GLY A 110 16.85 -8.96 7.22
CA GLY A 110 17.18 -7.66 7.80
C GLY A 110 16.50 -6.52 7.06
N THR A 111 16.37 -5.39 7.75
CA THR A 111 15.80 -4.15 7.22
C THR A 111 16.83 -3.04 7.06
N THR A 112 17.90 -3.12 7.84
CA THR A 112 19.04 -2.18 7.81
C THR A 112 20.27 -2.83 7.20
N GLN A 113 21.25 -1.99 6.84
CA GLN A 113 22.50 -2.48 6.28
C GLN A 113 23.26 -3.32 7.32
N GLU A 114 23.29 -2.87 8.57
CA GLU A 114 24.02 -3.52 9.66
C GLU A 114 23.42 -4.89 10.00
N GLU A 115 22.09 -5.01 10.03
CA GLU A 115 21.40 -6.30 10.22
C GLU A 115 21.75 -7.29 9.10
N LEU A 116 21.71 -6.81 7.84
CA LEU A 116 22.02 -7.65 6.68
C LEU A 116 23.50 -8.05 6.64
N GLU A 117 24.41 -7.18 7.08
CA GLU A 117 25.84 -7.50 7.17
C GLU A 117 26.12 -8.55 8.25
N ALA A 118 25.48 -8.44 9.41
CA ALA A 118 25.61 -9.42 10.49
C ALA A 118 25.05 -10.80 10.07
N ASP A 119 23.84 -10.83 9.50
CA ASP A 119 23.23 -12.06 8.99
C ASP A 119 24.05 -12.68 7.84
N ALA A 120 24.67 -11.85 6.99
CA ALA A 120 25.57 -12.34 5.96
C ALA A 120 26.83 -12.99 6.54
N ASP A 121 27.39 -12.45 7.63
CA ASP A 121 28.54 -13.03 8.31
C ASP A 121 28.19 -14.37 8.98
N GLU A 122 27.02 -14.44 9.63
CA GLU A 122 26.48 -15.69 10.19
C GLU A 122 26.28 -16.75 9.10
N LEU A 123 25.65 -16.38 7.99
CA LEU A 123 25.43 -17.27 6.86
C LEU A 123 26.74 -17.78 6.25
N LEU A 124 27.77 -16.92 6.14
CA LEU A 124 29.08 -17.34 5.65
C LEU A 124 29.77 -18.32 6.60
N ALA A 125 29.66 -18.13 7.91
CA ALA A 125 30.21 -19.04 8.91
C ALA A 125 29.60 -20.45 8.79
N ASP A 126 28.29 -20.54 8.57
CA ASP A 126 27.58 -21.81 8.36
C ASP A 126 27.92 -22.48 7.03
N LEU A 127 28.18 -21.69 5.98
CA LEU A 127 28.48 -22.18 4.64
C LEU A 127 29.95 -22.58 4.48
N THR A 128 30.86 -22.01 5.26
CA THR A 128 32.23 -22.50 5.27
C THR A 128 32.23 -23.93 5.80
N PRO A 129 32.54 -24.94 4.96
CA PRO A 129 32.74 -26.27 5.50
C PRO A 129 33.86 -26.13 6.52
N THR A 130 33.59 -26.51 7.77
CA THR A 130 34.67 -26.88 8.68
C THR A 130 35.59 -27.78 7.85
N PRO A 131 36.91 -27.53 7.78
CA PRO A 131 37.82 -28.46 7.17
C PRO A 131 37.81 -29.74 8.03
N ALA A 132 36.73 -30.52 7.93
CA ALA A 132 36.72 -31.92 8.19
C ALA A 132 37.75 -32.42 7.20
N GLY A 133 38.99 -32.55 7.66
CA GLY A 133 40.11 -33.00 6.86
C GLY A 133 39.65 -34.25 6.14
N HIS A 134 39.25 -34.08 4.89
CA HIS A 134 39.12 -35.17 3.96
C HIS A 134 40.58 -35.59 3.88
N ARG A 135 40.95 -36.60 4.67
CA ARG A 135 42.22 -37.27 4.48
C ARG A 135 42.16 -37.64 3.01
N LEU A 136 42.93 -36.93 2.20
CA LEU A 136 43.13 -37.28 0.81
C LEU A 136 43.66 -38.70 0.91
N MET A 137 42.78 -39.69 0.79
CA MET A 137 43.21 -41.05 0.69
C MET A 137 44.09 -41.07 -0.55
N PRO A 138 45.32 -41.58 -0.45
CA PRO A 138 46.19 -41.68 -1.62
C PRO A 138 45.39 -42.36 -2.74
N PRO A 139 45.41 -41.83 -3.96
CA PRO A 139 44.78 -42.50 -5.09
C PRO A 139 45.30 -43.94 -5.15
N ASP A 140 44.40 -44.91 -5.20
CA ASP A 140 44.76 -46.32 -5.23
C ASP A 140 45.55 -46.60 -6.53
N PRO A 141 46.84 -46.98 -6.43
CA PRO A 141 47.69 -47.19 -7.60
C PRO A 141 47.23 -48.36 -8.48
N SER A 142 46.33 -49.22 -7.98
CA SER A 142 45.72 -50.31 -8.76
C SER A 142 44.53 -49.87 -9.62
N GLN A 143 43.99 -48.65 -9.40
CA GLN A 143 42.91 -48.07 -10.19
C GLN A 143 43.40 -47.42 -11.49
N GLY A 144 44.73 -47.28 -11.67
CA GLY A 144 45.32 -47.02 -12.96
C GLY A 144 45.30 -48.31 -13.79
N SER A 145 44.57 -48.30 -14.90
CA SER A 145 44.52 -49.45 -15.82
C SER A 145 45.93 -49.79 -16.31
N SER A 146 46.50 -50.85 -15.74
CA SER A 146 47.57 -51.65 -16.33
C SER A 146 47.00 -52.41 -17.53
N GLY A 147 46.56 -51.68 -18.54
CA GLY A 147 46.16 -52.22 -19.82
C GLY A 147 47.37 -52.23 -20.74
N GLN A 148 47.75 -53.41 -21.23
CA GLN A 148 48.64 -53.55 -22.37
C GLN A 148 47.97 -52.91 -23.59
N HIS A 149 48.09 -51.59 -23.72
CA HIS A 149 47.81 -50.91 -24.97
C HIS A 149 49.04 -51.14 -25.84
N THR A 150 48.94 -52.10 -26.76
CA THR A 150 49.63 -51.98 -28.05
C THR A 150 49.45 -50.55 -28.50
N ALA A 151 50.56 -49.80 -28.56
CA ALA A 151 50.54 -48.42 -28.98
C ALA A 151 49.93 -48.36 -30.39
N ALA A 152 48.62 -48.10 -30.45
CA ALA A 152 47.98 -47.69 -31.68
C ALA A 152 48.60 -46.34 -31.99
N ASP A 153 49.58 -46.37 -32.91
CA ASP A 153 50.26 -45.19 -33.40
C ASP A 153 49.20 -44.12 -33.73
N PRO A 154 49.24 -42.94 -33.09
CA PRO A 154 48.26 -41.89 -33.33
C PRO A 154 48.21 -41.49 -34.81
N ALA A 155 49.31 -41.66 -35.56
CA ALA A 155 49.33 -41.42 -37.01
C ALA A 155 48.47 -42.44 -37.78
N ALA A 156 48.42 -43.70 -37.33
CA ALA A 156 47.60 -44.75 -37.96
C ALA A 156 46.10 -44.51 -37.72
N LEU A 157 45.73 -44.00 -36.54
CA LEU A 157 44.34 -43.65 -36.22
C LEU A 157 43.87 -42.43 -37.01
N PHE A 158 44.72 -41.42 -37.17
CA PHE A 158 44.42 -40.23 -37.97
C PHE A 158 44.35 -40.53 -39.48
N ALA A 159 45.23 -41.39 -39.99
CA ALA A 159 45.21 -41.83 -41.39
C ALA A 159 43.92 -42.60 -41.72
N GLY A 160 43.45 -43.47 -40.82
CA GLY A 160 42.17 -44.17 -40.99
C GLY A 160 40.96 -43.22 -41.03
N LEU A 161 41.00 -42.13 -40.26
CA LEU A 161 39.95 -41.11 -40.24
C LEU A 161 39.88 -40.34 -41.57
N LEU A 162 41.03 -39.94 -42.12
CA LEU A 162 41.10 -39.24 -43.40
C LEU A 162 40.65 -40.14 -44.56
N HIS A 163 41.02 -41.42 -44.55
CA HIS A 163 40.65 -42.35 -45.60
C HIS A 163 39.13 -42.62 -45.65
N ASN A 164 38.45 -42.60 -44.50
CA ASN A 164 37.01 -42.79 -44.40
C ASN A 164 36.18 -41.55 -44.81
N SER A 165 36.80 -40.37 -44.83
CA SER A 165 36.14 -39.10 -45.22
C SER A 165 36.09 -38.83 -46.74
N LEU A 166 36.77 -39.64 -47.54
CA LEU A 166 36.91 -39.44 -49.00
C LEU A 166 36.04 -40.39 -49.86
N HIS A 167 35.18 -41.20 -49.24
CA HIS A 167 34.28 -42.14 -49.95
C HIS A 167 32.78 -41.87 -49.66
N ARG A 168 32.38 -40.61 -49.49
CA ARG A 168 30.96 -40.23 -49.39
C ARG A 168 30.58 -39.23 -50.46
#